data_AF-A0A6P5DSU9-F1
#
_entry.id   AF-A0A6P5DSU9-F1
#
_cell.length_a   1.000
_cell.length_b   1.000
_cell.length_c   1.000
_cell.angle_alpha   90.00
_cell.angle_beta   90.00
_cell.angle_gamma   90.00
#
_symmetry.space_group_name_H-M   'P 1'
#
loop_
_entity.id
_entity.type
_entity.pdbx_description
1 polymer ?
#
loop_
_entity_poly.entity_id
_entity_poly.type
_entity_poly.pdbx_seq_one_letter_code
_entity_poly.pdbx_strand_id
1 'polypeptide(L)'
;MLTFIMLARLATLCPVPVLQRVDRLIEPLRATCTAKVKAGSVKQEFEKQDELKRSAMRAVAALLTIPEVGKSPIMADFSSQIRSNPELAALFESIQKDSVSAPSTDSMELS
;
A
#
# COMPACT_ATOMS: atom_id res chain seq x y z
N MET A 1 -0.64 -7.85 -8.46
CA MET A 1 -1.46 -7.93 -7.23
C MET A 1 -0.75 -8.71 -6.13
N LEU A 2 -0.41 -9.99 -6.35
CA LEU A 2 0.24 -10.84 -5.34
C LEU A 2 1.49 -10.21 -4.71
N THR A 3 2.33 -9.55 -5.50
CA THR A 3 3.56 -8.87 -5.04
C THR A 3 3.31 -7.84 -3.93
N PHE A 4 2.24 -7.06 -4.01
CA PHE A 4 1.93 -6.06 -2.97
C PHE A 4 1.37 -6.70 -1.71
N ILE A 5 0.60 -7.78 -1.86
CA ILE A 5 0.12 -8.56 -0.72
C ILE A 5 1.31 -9.19 0.02
N MET A 6 2.26 -9.77 -0.71
CA MET A 6 3.49 -10.32 -0.14
C MET A 6 4.30 -9.23 0.56
N LEU A 7 4.45 -8.05 -0.05
CA LEU A 7 5.16 -6.93 0.58
C LEU A 7 4.49 -6.48 1.88
N ALA A 8 3.16 -6.35 1.90
CA ALA A 8 2.41 -6.01 3.11
C ALA A 8 2.63 -7.06 4.22
N ARG A 9 2.67 -8.35 3.88
CA ARG A 9 2.98 -9.43 4.83
C ARG A 9 4.44 -9.41 5.30
N LEU A 10 5.39 -9.07 4.43
CA LEU A 10 6.80 -8.94 4.81
C LEU A 10 7.01 -7.75 5.76
N ALA A 11 6.27 -6.64 5.58
CA ALA A 11 6.32 -5.50 6.49
C ALA A 11 5.99 -5.89 7.94
N THR A 12 5.09 -6.86 8.13
CA THR A 12 4.73 -7.39 9.46
C THR A 12 5.67 -8.48 9.95
N LEU A 13 6.10 -9.39 9.06
CA LEU A 13 6.90 -10.57 9.45
C LEU A 13 8.39 -10.26 9.62
N CYS A 14 8.94 -9.35 8.83
CA CYS A 14 10.35 -8.98 8.84
C CYS A 14 10.55 -7.47 8.61
N PRO A 15 10.09 -6.62 9.55
CA PRO A 15 10.10 -5.16 9.39
C PRO A 15 11.52 -4.59 9.17
N VAL A 16 12.53 -5.14 9.83
CA VAL A 16 13.92 -4.62 9.75
C VAL A 16 14.53 -4.79 8.35
N PRO A 17 14.55 -5.99 7.73
CA PRO A 17 14.99 -6.13 6.33
C PRO A 17 14.19 -5.31 5.32
N VAL A 18 12.90 -5.12 5.56
CA VAL A 18 12.04 -4.29 4.70
C VAL A 18 12.42 -2.82 4.80
N LEU A 19 12.61 -2.31 6.03
CA LEU A 19 13.05 -0.94 6.28
C LEU A 19 14.40 -0.63 5.59
N GLN A 20 15.36 -1.55 5.68
CA GLN A 20 16.67 -1.41 5.00
C GLN A 20 16.59 -1.27 3.48
N ARG A 21 15.45 -1.66 2.88
CA ARG A 21 15.24 -1.63 1.43
C ARG A 21 14.12 -0.67 1.02
N VAL A 22 13.56 0.09 1.96
CA VAL A 22 12.36 0.91 1.74
C VAL A 22 12.51 1.82 0.52
N ASP A 23 13.67 2.45 0.35
CA ASP A 23 13.91 3.40 -0.75
C ASP A 23 13.74 2.74 -2.14
N ARG A 24 14.06 1.45 -2.27
CA ARG A 24 13.87 0.70 -3.53
C ARG A 24 12.42 0.27 -3.75
N LEU A 25 11.62 0.24 -2.70
CA LEU A 25 10.22 -0.19 -2.73
C LEU A 25 9.27 0.98 -3.02
N ILE A 26 9.63 2.20 -2.62
CA ILE A 26 8.76 3.37 -2.78
C ILE A 26 8.51 3.69 -4.25
N GLU A 27 9.53 3.68 -5.10
CA GLU A 27 9.34 4.13 -6.49
C GLU A 27 8.39 3.22 -7.30
N PRO A 28 8.48 1.88 -7.23
CA PRO A 28 7.48 1.00 -7.84
C PRO A 28 6.06 1.19 -7.28
N LEU A 29 5.93 1.45 -5.96
CA LEU A 29 4.63 1.74 -5.34
C LEU A 29 4.06 3.07 -5.83
N ARG A 30 4.89 4.11 -5.89
CA ARG A 30 4.52 5.43 -6.41
C ARG A 30 4.02 5.33 -7.84
N ALA A 31 4.82 4.71 -8.72
CA ALA A 31 4.46 4.53 -10.12
C ALA A 31 3.10 3.84 -10.28
N THR A 32 2.84 2.81 -9.46
CA THR A 32 1.56 2.10 -9.47
C THR A 32 0.40 2.98 -8.98
N CYS A 33 0.59 3.71 -7.88
CA CYS A 33 -0.45 4.56 -7.31
C CYS A 33 -0.82 5.73 -8.24
N THR A 34 0.14 6.24 -9.02
CA THR A 34 -0.07 7.38 -9.92
C THR A 34 -0.33 6.98 -11.37
N ALA A 35 -0.32 5.68 -11.69
CA ALA A 35 -0.57 5.20 -13.04
C ALA A 35 -1.94 5.66 -13.54
N LYS A 36 -1.97 6.19 -14.76
CA LYS A 36 -3.19 6.57 -15.46
C LYS A 36 -3.44 5.63 -16.62
N VAL A 37 -4.67 5.15 -16.73
CA VAL A 37 -5.14 4.37 -17.87
C VAL A 37 -5.26 5.29 -19.08
N LYS A 38 -4.94 4.79 -20.28
CA LYS A 38 -5.03 5.59 -21.52
C LYS A 38 -6.50 5.89 -21.87
N ALA A 39 -6.73 7.04 -22.48
CA ALA A 39 -8.03 7.34 -23.07
C ALA A 39 -8.35 6.31 -24.17
N GLY A 40 -9.57 5.75 -24.16
CA GLY A 40 -9.99 4.71 -25.10
C GLY A 40 -9.72 3.27 -24.64
N SER A 41 -9.12 3.08 -23.46
CA SER A 41 -9.03 1.77 -22.83
C SER A 41 -10.42 1.16 -22.57
N VAL A 42 -10.49 -0.17 -22.57
CA VAL A 42 -11.74 -0.87 -22.27
C VAL A 42 -12.00 -0.88 -20.76
N LYS A 43 -13.27 -0.98 -20.35
CA LYS A 43 -13.68 -0.92 -18.93
C LYS A 43 -12.85 -1.81 -17.99
N GLN A 44 -12.52 -3.03 -18.44
CA GLN A 44 -11.72 -3.99 -17.68
C GLN A 44 -10.30 -3.48 -17.36
N GLU A 45 -9.70 -2.65 -18.22
CA GLU A 45 -8.38 -2.08 -17.96
C GLU A 45 -8.43 -1.03 -16.84
N PHE A 46 -9.51 -0.26 -16.78
CA PHE A 46 -9.75 0.68 -15.68
C PHE A 46 -9.97 -0.06 -14.37
N GLU A 47 -10.83 -1.08 -14.37
CA GLU A 47 -11.09 -1.92 -13.19
C GLU A 47 -9.79 -2.58 -12.69
N LYS A 48 -8.98 -3.12 -13.60
CA LYS A 48 -7.68 -3.71 -13.26
C LYS A 48 -6.71 -2.70 -12.63
N GLN A 49 -6.62 -1.49 -13.17
CA GLN A 49 -5.72 -0.47 -12.63
C GLN A 49 -6.20 0.05 -11.28
N ASP A 50 -7.51 0.23 -11.11
CA ASP A 50 -8.09 0.62 -9.84
C ASP A 50 -7.83 -0.42 -8.74
N GLU A 51 -7.99 -1.71 -9.06
CA GLU A 51 -7.68 -2.77 -8.11
C GLU A 51 -6.18 -2.78 -7.79
N LEU A 52 -5.32 -2.60 -8.81
CA LEU A 52 -3.87 -2.59 -8.64
C LEU A 52 -3.43 -1.43 -7.74
N LYS A 53 -4.01 -0.24 -7.94
CA LYS A 53 -3.81 0.95 -7.11
C LYS A 53 -4.22 0.68 -5.65
N ARG A 54 -5.39 0.08 -5.43
CA ARG A 54 -5.85 -0.38 -4.10
C ARG A 54 -4.84 -1.32 -3.44
N SER A 55 -4.35 -2.31 -4.18
CA SER A 55 -3.40 -3.30 -3.67
C SER A 55 -2.05 -2.68 -3.29
N ALA A 56 -1.52 -1.76 -4.13
CA ALA A 56 -0.32 -1.01 -3.80
C ALA A 56 -0.51 -0.13 -2.56
N MET A 57 -1.65 0.54 -2.45
CA MET A 57 -1.95 1.42 -1.32
C MET A 57 -2.07 0.66 0.01
N ARG A 58 -2.57 -0.58 -0.01
CA ARG A 58 -2.52 -1.49 1.16
C ARG A 58 -1.09 -1.82 1.58
N ALA A 59 -0.19 -2.03 0.61
CA ALA A 59 1.23 -2.24 0.93
C ALA A 59 1.87 -0.98 1.53
N VAL A 60 1.54 0.21 1.03
CA VAL A 60 1.99 1.49 1.62
C VAL A 60 1.51 1.61 3.07
N ALA A 61 0.23 1.33 3.33
CA ALA A 61 -0.32 1.36 4.69
C ALA A 61 0.42 0.40 5.64
N ALA A 62 0.73 -0.82 5.18
CA ALA A 62 1.50 -1.78 5.94
C ALA A 62 2.96 -1.35 6.15
N LEU A 63 3.60 -0.70 5.17
CA LEU A 63 4.95 -0.16 5.35
C LEU A 63 4.97 0.94 6.41
N LEU A 64 3.94 1.79 6.44
CA LEU A 64 3.82 2.90 7.40
C LEU A 64 3.60 2.45 8.85
N THR A 65 3.32 1.17 9.10
CA THR A 65 3.31 0.62 10.48
C THR A 65 4.69 0.27 11.00
N ILE A 66 5.69 0.15 10.11
CA ILE A 66 7.08 -0.10 10.50
C ILE A 66 7.64 1.14 11.19
N PRO A 67 8.14 1.05 12.44
CA PRO A 67 8.81 2.17 13.09
C PRO A 67 9.94 2.72 12.22
N GLU A 68 10.17 4.03 12.28
CA GLU A 68 11.27 4.71 11.57
C GLU A 68 11.14 4.81 10.04
N VAL A 69 10.15 4.14 9.43
CA VAL A 69 9.93 4.20 7.97
C VAL A 69 9.68 5.64 7.48
N GLY A 70 9.05 6.47 8.31
CA GLY A 70 8.78 7.88 8.02
C GLY A 70 10.03 8.78 8.05
N LYS A 71 11.18 8.28 8.53
CA LYS A 71 12.47 9.00 8.48
C LYS A 71 13.13 8.90 7.10
N SER A 72 12.72 7.95 6.26
CA SER A 72 13.16 7.88 4.87
C SER A 72 12.60 9.09 4.10
N PRO A 73 13.45 9.94 3.49
CA PRO A 73 12.98 11.12 2.75
C PRO A 73 12.02 10.76 1.61
N ILE A 74 12.31 9.69 0.87
CA ILE A 74 11.48 9.26 -0.26
C ILE A 74 10.10 8.75 0.20
N MET A 75 10.01 8.13 1.38
CA MET A 75 8.73 7.75 1.99
C MET A 75 7.95 8.98 2.48
N ALA A 76 8.63 9.94 3.11
CA ALA A 76 8.00 11.19 3.56
C ALA A 76 7.42 11.98 2.37
N ASP A 77 8.19 12.10 1.28
CA ASP A 77 7.76 12.76 0.05
C ASP A 77 6.57 12.04 -0.59
N PHE A 78 6.59 10.69 -0.60
CA PHE A 78 5.46 9.92 -1.12
C PHE A 78 4.21 10.06 -0.27
N SER A 79 4.36 10.05 1.06
CA SER A 79 3.26 10.26 1.99
C SER A 79 2.63 11.65 1.83
N SER A 80 3.46 12.68 1.62
CA SER A 80 3.02 14.03 1.27
C SER A 80 2.24 14.05 -0.04
N GLN A 81 2.76 13.39 -1.08
CA GLN A 81 2.09 13.26 -2.38
C GLN A 81 0.71 12.60 -2.27
N ILE A 82 0.59 11.50 -1.51
CA ILE A 82 -0.69 10.82 -1.27
C ILE A 82 -1.70 11.78 -0.62
N ARG A 83 -1.28 12.50 0.42
CA ARG A 83 -2.15 13.45 1.15
C ARG A 83 -2.56 14.66 0.31
N SER A 84 -1.67 15.12 -0.57
CA SER A 84 -1.94 16.26 -1.45
C SER A 84 -2.88 15.94 -2.62
N ASN A 85 -3.05 14.65 -2.95
CA ASN A 85 -3.91 14.19 -4.03
C ASN A 85 -5.24 13.68 -3.44
N PRO A 86 -6.38 14.36 -3.66
CA PRO A 86 -7.65 13.98 -3.06
C PRO A 86 -8.11 12.55 -3.35
N GLU A 87 -7.85 12.04 -4.56
CA GLU A 87 -8.20 10.66 -4.95
C GLU A 87 -7.38 9.65 -4.15
N LEU A 88 -6.07 9.88 -4.04
CA LEU A 88 -5.17 9.00 -3.31
C LEU A 88 -5.38 9.09 -1.80
N ALA A 89 -5.64 10.30 -1.28
CA ALA A 89 -5.95 10.52 0.13
C ALA A 89 -7.22 9.77 0.55
N ALA A 90 -8.32 9.94 -0.20
CA ALA A 90 -9.57 9.25 0.07
C ALA A 90 -9.41 7.71 0.01
N LEU A 91 -8.66 7.21 -0.96
CA LEU A 91 -8.36 5.79 -1.07
C LEU A 91 -7.52 5.28 0.10
N PHE A 92 -6.50 6.04 0.50
CA PHE A 92 -5.63 5.67 1.62
C PHE A 92 -6.41 5.65 2.94
N GLU A 93 -7.25 6.66 3.18
CA GLU A 93 -8.13 6.71 4.35
C GLU A 93 -9.11 5.53 4.40
N SER A 94 -9.71 5.15 3.26
CA SER A 94 -10.62 4.00 3.22
C SER A 94 -9.89 2.71 3.63
N ILE A 95 -8.67 2.52 3.11
CA ILE A 95 -7.83 1.35 3.43
C ILE A 95 -7.45 1.32 4.92
N GLN A 96 -7.12 2.47 5.50
CA GLN A 96 -6.79 2.55 6.92
C GLN A 96 -7.99 2.19 7.79
N LYS A 97 -9.20 2.64 7.44
CA LYS A 97 -10.44 2.26 8.15
C LYS A 97 -10.71 0.76 8.06
N ASP A 98 -10.58 0.17 6.87
CA ASP A 98 -10.77 -1.27 6.66
C ASP A 98 -9.80 -2.10 7.53
N SER A 99 -8.55 -1.65 7.68
CA SER A 99 -7.52 -2.35 8.47
C SER A 99 -7.81 -2.39 9.97
N VAL A 100 -8.50 -1.37 10.51
CA VAL A 100 -8.90 -1.31 11.93
C VAL A 100 -10.11 -2.19 12.21
N SER A 101 -10.91 -2.51 11.18
CA SER A 101 -12.11 -3.34 11.28
C SER A 101 -11.89 -4.84 11.07
N ALA A 102 -10.67 -5.29 10.78
CA ALA A 102 -10.37 -6.72 10.66
C ALA A 102 -10.14 -7.32 12.06
N PRO A 103 -11.05 -8.13 12.62
CA PRO A 103 -10.78 -8.86 13.85
C PRO A 103 -9.66 -9.88 13.59
N SER A 104 -8.76 -9.98 14.55
CA SER A 104 -7.75 -11.04 14.67
C SER A 104 -8.40 -12.41 14.52
N THR A 105 -8.25 -13.04 13.36
CA THR A 105 -8.46 -14.48 13.17
C THR A 105 -7.30 -15.25 13.80
N ASP A 106 -7.21 -15.19 15.12
CA ASP A 106 -6.46 -16.14 15.95
C ASP A 106 -7.41 -16.66 17.03
N SER A 107 -8.27 -17.59 16.62
CA SER A 107 -8.96 -18.51 17.51
C SER A 107 -9.13 -19.82 16.75
N MET A 108 -8.00 -20.49 16.51
CA MET A 108 -8.01 -21.95 16.41
C MET A 108 -8.14 -22.49 17.84
N GLU A 109 -9.38 -22.63 18.33
CA GLU A 109 -9.63 -23.61 19.39
C GLU A 109 -9.59 -24.99 18.73
N LEU A 110 -8.54 -25.75 19.02
CA LEU A 110 -8.60 -27.21 18.91
C LEU A 110 -9.58 -27.70 19.99
N SER A 111 -10.62 -28.41 19.56
CA SER A 111 -11.34 -29.39 20.37
C SER A 111 -11.14 -30.77 19.76
#